data_AF-A0A496VTG4-F1
#
_entry.id   AF-A0A496VTG4-F1
#
_cell.length_a   1.000
_cell.length_b   1.000
_cell.length_c   1.000
_cell.angle_alpha   90.00
_cell.angle_beta   90.00
_cell.angle_gamma   90.00
#
_symmetry.space_group_name_H-M   'P 1'
#
loop_
_entity.id
_entity.type
_entity.pdbx_description
1 polymer ?
#
loop_
_entity_poly.entity_id
_entity_poly.type
_entity_poly.pdbx_seq_one_letter_code
_entity_poly.pdbx_strand_id
1 'polypeptide(L)'
;MQDTIDPSTPFYFVPIQGKKLKQMAPRVYLDVAVKPPKTDNEPPFSRLVTVIEVWDLAKKELHSRWHIDLANRLDESIYQADPLFHLQGGGHQPQGDRSKDLKVSLPRFPTPPMELILTCELIIANFYPAQWERLKKERGWLELIQIAQRLCYTVYFQRVQKSLDAQQSLLTMLWAQEWGKLF
;
A
#
# COMPACT_ATOMS: atom_id res chain seq x y z
N MET A 1 -9.49 4.75 -21.25
CA MET A 1 -10.16 3.62 -20.59
C MET A 1 -9.52 3.48 -19.21
N GLN A 2 -10.31 3.34 -18.15
CA GLN A 2 -9.82 3.16 -16.77
C GLN A 2 -10.12 1.72 -16.38
N ASP A 3 -9.09 1.00 -15.93
CA ASP A 3 -9.25 -0.37 -15.45
C ASP A 3 -9.38 -0.33 -13.93
N THR A 4 -10.42 -0.97 -13.41
CA THR A 4 -10.78 -0.94 -11.98
C THR A 4 -10.86 -2.35 -11.42
N ILE A 5 -10.35 -2.53 -10.21
CA ILE A 5 -10.65 -3.68 -9.35
C ILE A 5 -11.43 -3.10 -8.16
N ASP A 6 -12.73 -3.37 -8.13
CA ASP A 6 -13.61 -2.90 -7.06
C ASP A 6 -13.23 -3.50 -5.70
N PRO A 7 -13.61 -2.85 -4.58
CA PRO A 7 -13.32 -3.33 -3.23
C PRO A 7 -13.65 -4.81 -3.10
N SER A 8 -12.63 -5.64 -2.99
CA SER A 8 -12.81 -7.08 -2.96
C SER A 8 -13.32 -7.54 -1.59
N THR A 9 -14.03 -8.67 -1.56
CA THR A 9 -13.95 -9.57 -0.41
C THR A 9 -12.46 -9.72 -0.06
N PRO A 10 -12.05 -9.60 1.22
CA PRO A 10 -10.63 -9.59 1.53
C PRO A 10 -9.95 -10.87 1.06
N PHE A 11 -8.72 -10.74 0.60
CA PHE A 11 -7.84 -11.88 0.39
C PHE A 11 -7.46 -12.44 1.77
N TYR A 12 -7.96 -13.64 2.06
CA TYR A 12 -7.70 -14.32 3.31
C TYR A 12 -6.40 -15.12 3.22
N PHE A 13 -5.48 -14.84 4.14
CA PHE A 13 -4.35 -15.72 4.36
C PHE A 13 -4.70 -16.77 5.40
N VAL A 14 -4.07 -17.94 5.30
CA VAL A 14 -4.18 -18.99 6.32
C VAL A 14 -3.54 -18.54 7.63
N PRO A 15 -3.89 -19.11 8.80
CA PRO A 15 -3.26 -18.70 10.06
C PRO A 15 -1.74 -18.80 10.04
N ILE A 16 -1.09 -17.82 10.68
CA ILE A 16 0.36 -17.66 10.73
C ILE A 16 0.99 -18.87 11.42
N GLN A 17 2.05 -19.41 10.81
CA GLN A 17 2.75 -20.56 11.36
C GLN A 17 3.68 -20.11 12.50
N GLY A 18 3.34 -20.46 13.74
CA GLY A 18 4.22 -20.24 14.89
C GLY A 18 3.52 -20.51 16.23
N LYS A 19 4.21 -21.10 17.21
CA LYS A 19 3.59 -21.55 18.48
C LYS A 19 2.76 -20.48 19.20
N LYS A 20 3.15 -19.20 19.11
CA LYS A 20 2.47 -18.05 19.74
C LYS A 20 1.46 -17.34 18.84
N LEU A 21 1.44 -17.61 17.54
CA LEU A 21 0.68 -16.84 16.54
C LEU A 21 -0.29 -17.71 15.72
N LYS A 22 -0.52 -18.98 16.10
CA LYS A 22 -1.34 -19.93 15.33
C LYS A 22 -2.79 -19.48 15.08
N GLN A 23 -3.27 -18.49 15.82
CA GLN A 23 -4.62 -17.95 15.71
C GLN A 23 -4.65 -16.62 14.97
N MET A 24 -3.48 -16.08 14.59
CA MET A 24 -3.37 -14.81 13.89
C MET A 24 -3.42 -15.04 12.39
N ALA A 25 -4.18 -14.23 11.64
CA ALA A 25 -4.23 -14.32 10.18
C ALA A 25 -4.29 -12.93 9.53
N PRO A 26 -3.43 -12.66 8.53
CA PRO A 26 -3.54 -11.50 7.66
C PRO A 26 -4.79 -11.54 6.78
N ARG A 27 -5.35 -10.37 6.52
CA ARG A 27 -6.38 -10.11 5.49
C ARG A 27 -5.96 -8.90 4.70
N VAL A 28 -6.09 -8.96 3.38
CA VAL A 28 -5.79 -7.84 2.48
C VAL A 28 -7.06 -7.38 1.81
N TYR A 29 -7.34 -6.09 1.87
CA TYR A 29 -8.38 -5.43 1.09
C TYR A 29 -7.70 -4.54 0.07
N LEU A 30 -8.20 -4.58 -1.15
CA LEU A 30 -7.65 -3.83 -2.25
C LEU A 30 -8.76 -3.07 -2.95
N ASP A 31 -8.49 -1.80 -3.22
CA ASP A 31 -9.28 -0.99 -4.15
C ASP A 31 -8.30 -0.21 -5.04
N VAL A 32 -8.21 -0.64 -6.30
CA VAL A 32 -7.22 -0.12 -7.25
C VAL A 32 -7.92 0.29 -8.54
N ALA A 33 -7.52 1.46 -9.05
CA ALA A 33 -7.88 1.88 -10.40
C ALA A 33 -6.66 2.48 -11.09
N VAL A 34 -6.37 1.97 -12.29
CA VAL A 34 -5.25 2.44 -13.09
C VAL A 34 -5.73 3.21 -14.32
N LYS A 35 -4.94 4.21 -14.71
CA LYS A 35 -5.12 4.95 -15.98
C LYS A 35 -3.77 5.00 -16.69
N PRO A 36 -3.75 4.94 -18.03
CA PRO A 36 -2.54 5.21 -18.78
C PRO A 36 -1.98 6.59 -18.36
N PRO A 37 -0.70 6.67 -17.95
CA PRO A 37 -0.11 7.94 -17.55
C PRO A 37 -0.06 8.88 -18.76
N LYS A 38 -0.39 10.16 -18.54
CA LYS A 38 -0.31 11.19 -19.61
C LYS A 38 1.13 11.63 -19.85
N THR A 39 1.99 11.49 -18.84
CA THR A 39 3.41 11.84 -18.89
C THR A 39 4.25 10.78 -18.20
N ASP A 40 5.53 10.68 -18.55
CA ASP A 40 6.45 9.71 -17.93
C ASP A 40 6.67 9.91 -16.43
N ASN A 41 6.29 11.07 -15.89
CA ASN A 41 6.41 11.37 -14.46
C ASN A 41 5.13 11.02 -13.68
N GLU A 42 4.07 10.56 -14.35
CA GLU A 42 2.78 10.22 -13.74
C GLU A 42 2.74 8.76 -13.32
N PRO A 43 2.47 8.46 -12.04
CA PRO A 43 2.21 7.08 -11.65
C PRO A 43 0.89 6.60 -12.27
N PRO A 44 0.77 5.31 -12.60
CA PRO A 44 -0.41 4.78 -13.29
C PRO A 44 -1.66 4.71 -12.41
N PHE A 45 -1.57 5.03 -11.12
CA PHE A 45 -2.65 4.88 -10.15
C PHE A 45 -3.53 6.12 -10.08
N SER A 46 -4.80 5.96 -10.45
CA SER A 46 -5.87 6.93 -10.16
C SER A 46 -6.55 6.67 -8.82
N ARG A 47 -6.46 5.43 -8.32
CA ARG A 47 -6.87 4.99 -6.98
C ARG A 47 -5.96 3.83 -6.59
N LEU A 48 -5.45 3.85 -5.37
CA LEU A 48 -4.70 2.76 -4.77
C LEU A 48 -4.99 2.82 -3.28
N VAL A 49 -5.77 1.88 -2.79
CA VAL A 49 -6.05 1.70 -1.37
C VAL A 49 -5.76 0.24 -1.06
N THR A 50 -4.76 0.02 -0.21
CA THR A 50 -4.36 -1.31 0.22
C THR A 50 -4.40 -1.35 1.72
N VAL A 51 -5.30 -2.17 2.28
CA VAL A 51 -5.42 -2.35 3.72
C VAL A 51 -4.93 -3.75 4.09
N ILE A 52 -3.97 -3.82 5.01
CA ILE A 52 -3.52 -5.06 5.63
C ILE A 52 -4.05 -5.08 7.06
N GLU A 53 -4.87 -6.07 7.38
CA GLU A 53 -5.33 -6.33 8.74
C GLU A 53 -4.73 -7.62 9.27
N VAL A 54 -4.33 -7.65 10.54
CA VAL A 54 -3.96 -8.89 11.24
C VAL A 54 -5.01 -9.15 12.31
N TRP A 55 -5.68 -10.29 12.20
CA TRP A 55 -6.79 -10.68 13.07
C TRP A 55 -6.40 -11.80 14.02
N ASP A 56 -6.80 -11.70 15.29
CA ASP A 56 -6.92 -12.84 16.19
C ASP A 56 -8.23 -13.56 15.87
N LEU A 57 -8.14 -14.71 15.22
CA LEU A 57 -9.31 -15.49 14.79
C LEU A 57 -10.05 -16.15 15.96
N ALA A 58 -9.37 -16.45 17.07
CA ALA A 58 -10.00 -17.09 18.22
C ALA A 58 -10.84 -16.09 19.01
N LYS A 59 -10.33 -14.87 19.20
CA LYS A 59 -11.04 -13.78 19.88
C LYS A 59 -11.94 -12.97 18.95
N LYS A 60 -11.77 -13.11 17.63
CA LYS A 60 -12.41 -12.29 16.60
C LYS A 60 -12.07 -10.80 16.76
N GLU A 61 -10.83 -10.52 17.14
CA GLU A 61 -10.34 -9.17 17.41
C GLU A 61 -9.34 -8.72 16.34
N LEU A 62 -9.45 -7.46 15.92
CA LEU A 62 -8.46 -6.82 15.06
C LEU A 62 -7.24 -6.45 15.92
N HIS A 63 -6.07 -6.99 15.59
CA HIS A 63 -4.85 -6.75 16.35
C HIS A 63 -4.02 -5.60 15.76
N SER A 64 -3.93 -5.51 14.43
CA SER A 64 -3.29 -4.38 13.76
C SER A 64 -3.89 -4.14 12.39
N ARG A 65 -3.79 -2.89 11.94
CA ARG A 65 -4.27 -2.42 10.65
C ARG A 65 -3.24 -1.49 10.05
N TRP A 66 -2.97 -1.65 8.77
CA TRP A 66 -1.99 -0.89 8.02
C TRP A 66 -2.57 -0.53 6.67
N HIS A 67 -2.17 0.64 6.18
CA HIS A 67 -2.64 1.25 4.95
C HIS A 67 -1.45 1.57 4.06
N ILE A 68 -1.49 1.17 2.79
CA ILE A 68 -0.54 1.58 1.75
C ILE A 68 -1.38 2.22 0.65
N ASP A 69 -1.51 3.54 0.73
CA ASP A 69 -2.54 4.27 0.00
C ASP A 69 -1.94 5.37 -0.88
N LEU A 70 -2.64 5.66 -1.97
CA LEU A 70 -2.55 6.93 -2.68
C LEU A 70 -3.29 8.00 -1.88
N ALA A 71 -2.73 9.19 -1.79
CA ALA A 71 -3.34 10.33 -1.12
C ALA A 71 -4.73 10.61 -1.69
N ASN A 72 -5.69 10.91 -0.80
CA ASN A 72 -7.04 11.27 -1.22
C ASN A 72 -7.03 12.57 -2.03
N ARG A 73 -7.87 12.61 -3.06
CA ARG A 73 -8.21 13.84 -3.75
C ARG A 73 -9.30 14.58 -2.96
N LEU A 74 -9.08 15.87 -2.71
CA LEU A 74 -10.08 16.78 -2.15
C LEU A 74 -10.99 17.32 -3.27
N ASP A 75 -10.43 17.51 -4.47
CA ASP A 75 -11.15 17.85 -5.71
C ASP A 75 -10.42 17.26 -6.94
N GLU A 76 -10.85 17.61 -8.16
CA GLU A 76 -10.25 17.08 -9.40
C GLU A 76 -8.73 17.33 -9.54
N SER A 77 -8.19 18.35 -8.86
CA SER A 77 -6.81 18.83 -9.02
C SER A 77 -6.00 18.86 -7.72
N ILE A 78 -6.66 18.81 -6.55
CA ILE A 78 -6.04 19.02 -5.26
C ILE A 78 -6.03 17.71 -4.47
N TYR A 79 -4.83 17.29 -4.07
CA TYR A 79 -4.63 16.22 -3.09
C TYR A 79 -4.61 16.75 -1.66
N GLN A 80 -4.98 15.88 -0.71
CA GLN A 80 -4.74 16.11 0.71
C GLN A 80 -3.23 16.37 0.97
N ALA A 81 -2.94 17.20 1.98
CA ALA A 81 -1.58 17.60 2.31
C ALA A 81 -0.85 16.49 3.09
N ASP A 82 -0.37 15.49 2.35
CA ASP A 82 0.36 14.31 2.83
C ASP A 82 1.32 13.80 1.73
N PRO A 83 2.19 12.79 1.96
CA PRO A 83 2.91 12.14 0.87
C PRO A 83 1.94 11.49 -0.13
N LEU A 84 2.25 11.58 -1.43
CA LEU A 84 1.38 11.06 -2.50
C LEU A 84 1.11 9.56 -2.33
N PHE A 85 2.16 8.79 -2.08
CA PHE A 85 2.05 7.39 -1.67
C PHE A 85 2.56 7.27 -0.26
N HIS A 86 1.78 6.63 0.60
CA HIS A 86 2.09 6.61 2.03
C HIS A 86 1.72 5.30 2.72
N LEU A 87 2.52 4.98 3.74
CA LEU A 87 2.24 3.97 4.74
C LEU A 87 1.63 4.65 5.97
N GLN A 88 0.52 4.11 6.47
CA GLN A 88 -0.10 4.55 7.73
C GLN A 88 -0.43 3.32 8.59
N GLY A 89 0.03 3.32 9.84
CA GLY A 89 -0.37 2.34 10.85
C GLY A 89 -1.59 2.80 11.63
N GLY A 90 -2.53 1.88 11.90
CA GLY A 90 -3.79 2.18 12.57
C GLY A 90 -4.88 2.59 11.58
N GLY A 91 -5.63 3.63 11.93
CA GLY A 91 -6.84 4.05 11.22
C GLY A 91 -8.10 3.47 11.84
N HIS A 92 -9.24 3.86 11.29
CA HIS A 92 -10.53 3.46 11.83
C HIS A 92 -10.84 2.00 11.48
N GLN A 93 -11.21 1.21 12.50
CA GLN A 93 -11.77 -0.11 12.29
C GLN A 93 -13.18 0.02 11.69
N PRO A 94 -13.49 -0.62 10.55
CA PRO A 94 -14.84 -0.61 9.98
C PRO A 94 -15.86 -1.10 11.02
N GLN A 95 -16.93 -0.33 11.21
CA GLN A 95 -17.97 -0.60 12.22
C GLN A 95 -17.46 -0.62 13.67
N GLY A 96 -16.24 -0.12 13.90
CA GLY A 96 -15.64 0.01 15.23
C GLY A 96 -16.18 1.21 15.98
N ASP A 97 -15.95 1.21 17.29
CA ASP A 97 -16.29 2.32 18.16
C ASP A 97 -15.34 3.51 17.94
N ARG A 98 -15.85 4.57 17.30
CA ARG A 98 -15.12 5.83 17.03
C ARG A 98 -14.55 6.48 18.28
N SER A 99 -15.11 6.22 19.47
CA SER A 99 -14.59 6.79 20.72
C SER A 99 -13.22 6.24 21.10
N LYS A 100 -12.82 5.10 20.51
CA LYS A 100 -11.51 4.46 20.69
C LYS A 100 -10.49 4.89 19.66
N ASP A 101 -10.88 5.65 18.64
CA ASP A 101 -9.95 6.19 17.65
C ASP A 101 -9.00 7.20 18.33
N LEU A 102 -7.77 7.28 17.82
CA LEU A 102 -6.86 8.34 18.23
C LEU A 102 -7.44 9.71 17.85
N LYS A 103 -7.38 10.66 18.78
CA LYS A 103 -7.85 12.04 18.57
C LYS A 103 -6.89 12.90 17.75
N VAL A 104 -5.76 12.33 17.34
CA VAL A 104 -4.72 12.99 16.56
C VAL A 104 -4.57 12.29 15.22
N SER A 105 -4.22 13.06 14.19
CA SER A 105 -3.88 12.50 12.88
C SER A 105 -2.69 11.55 13.01
N LEU A 106 -2.82 10.39 12.38
CA LEU A 106 -1.75 9.41 12.32
C LEU A 106 -0.67 9.86 11.32
N PRO A 107 0.62 9.70 11.65
CA PRO A 107 1.69 10.02 10.71
C PRO A 107 1.61 9.13 9.48
N ARG A 108 1.83 9.73 8.32
CA ARG A 108 1.90 9.08 7.02
C ARG A 108 3.32 9.12 6.51
N PHE A 109 3.95 7.95 6.41
CA PHE A 109 5.33 7.83 5.98
C PHE A 109 5.39 7.69 4.47
N PRO A 110 6.18 8.49 3.73
CA PRO A 110 6.38 8.27 2.31
C PRO A 110 6.87 6.85 2.06
N THR A 111 6.18 6.12 1.18
CA THR A 111 6.54 4.75 0.82
C THR A 111 6.29 4.53 -0.67
N PRO A 112 7.09 3.70 -1.36
CA PRO A 112 6.75 3.28 -2.71
C PRO A 112 5.36 2.64 -2.74
N PRO A 113 4.54 2.89 -3.78
CA PRO A 113 3.23 2.25 -3.89
C PRO A 113 3.38 0.72 -3.92
N MET A 114 2.43 0.00 -3.34
CA MET A 114 2.36 -1.45 -3.45
C MET A 114 0.93 -1.86 -3.80
N GLU A 115 0.77 -2.48 -4.97
CA GLU A 115 -0.48 -3.15 -5.32
C GLU A 115 -0.53 -4.57 -4.69
N LEU A 116 -1.50 -5.38 -5.08
CA LEU A 116 -1.77 -6.69 -4.49
C LEU A 116 -0.57 -7.65 -4.51
N ILE A 117 0.12 -7.78 -5.64
CA ILE A 117 1.22 -8.76 -5.79
C ILE A 117 2.36 -8.39 -4.83
N LEU A 118 2.79 -7.12 -4.82
CA LEU A 118 3.85 -6.65 -3.90
C LEU A 118 3.41 -6.73 -2.43
N THR A 119 2.13 -6.46 -2.15
CA THR A 119 1.57 -6.60 -0.81
C THR A 119 1.56 -8.06 -0.34
N CYS A 120 1.20 -8.99 -1.23
CA CYS A 120 1.26 -10.42 -0.98
C CYS A 120 2.72 -10.87 -0.75
N GLU A 121 3.68 -10.38 -1.53
CA GLU A 121 5.10 -10.65 -1.32
C GLU A 121 5.55 -10.27 0.09
N LEU A 122 5.21 -9.04 0.51
CA LEU A 122 5.52 -8.52 1.84
C LEU A 122 4.93 -9.43 2.95
N ILE A 123 3.66 -9.80 2.83
CA ILE A 123 2.98 -10.66 3.81
C ILE A 123 3.62 -12.04 3.87
N ILE A 124 3.89 -12.65 2.71
CA ILE A 124 4.51 -13.98 2.62
C ILE A 124 5.90 -13.97 3.24
N ALA A 125 6.73 -12.98 2.92
CA ALA A 125 8.07 -12.84 3.46
C ALA A 125 8.09 -12.64 4.99
N ASN A 126 7.14 -11.90 5.55
CA ASN A 126 7.11 -11.60 6.98
C ASN A 126 6.43 -12.68 7.84
N PHE A 127 5.37 -13.31 7.33
CA PHE A 127 4.53 -14.21 8.12
C PHE A 127 4.64 -15.69 7.74
N TYR A 128 5.17 -15.99 6.55
CA TYR A 128 5.22 -17.36 6.00
C TYR A 128 6.62 -17.68 5.47
N PRO A 129 7.67 -17.65 6.32
CA PRO A 129 9.06 -17.74 5.87
C PRO A 129 9.37 -19.03 5.11
N ALA A 130 8.76 -20.16 5.48
CA ALA A 130 8.95 -21.43 4.76
C ALA A 130 8.36 -21.38 3.34
N GLN A 131 7.20 -20.74 3.17
CA GLN A 131 6.58 -20.51 1.87
C GLN A 131 7.39 -19.49 1.07
N TRP A 132 7.88 -18.44 1.71
CA TRP A 132 8.73 -17.43 1.09
C TRP A 132 10.01 -18.02 0.49
N GLU A 133 10.70 -18.90 1.23
CA GLU A 133 11.93 -19.56 0.73
C GLU A 133 11.74 -20.35 -0.56
N ARG A 134 10.51 -20.84 -0.79
CA ARG A 134 10.11 -21.52 -2.03
C ARG A 134 9.73 -20.50 -3.09
N LEU A 135 8.78 -19.62 -2.76
CA LEU A 135 8.16 -18.68 -3.69
C LEU A 135 9.17 -17.70 -4.32
N LYS A 136 10.17 -17.23 -3.55
CA LYS A 136 11.21 -16.31 -4.05
C LYS A 136 12.11 -16.90 -5.14
N LYS A 137 11.99 -18.20 -5.44
CA LYS A 137 12.72 -18.91 -6.48
C LYS A 137 11.80 -19.36 -7.63
N GLU A 138 10.50 -19.19 -7.49
CA GLU A 138 9.53 -19.62 -8.50
C GLU A 138 9.49 -18.61 -9.65
N ARG A 139 9.83 -19.06 -10.87
CA ARG A 139 9.92 -18.20 -12.05
C ARG A 139 8.64 -17.40 -12.30
N GLY A 140 7.48 -18.05 -12.24
CA GLY A 140 6.20 -17.38 -12.47
C GLY A 140 5.89 -16.31 -11.44
N TRP A 141 6.30 -16.52 -10.18
CA TRP A 141 6.18 -15.49 -9.15
C TRP A 141 7.10 -14.30 -9.44
N LEU A 142 8.37 -14.56 -9.78
CA LEU A 142 9.34 -13.51 -10.10
C LEU A 142 8.93 -12.67 -11.32
N GLU A 143 8.28 -13.28 -12.32
CA GLU A 143 7.72 -12.58 -13.47
C GLU A 143 6.61 -11.59 -13.04
N LEU A 144 5.70 -12.04 -12.17
CA LEU A 144 4.65 -11.17 -11.60
C LEU A 144 5.25 -10.03 -10.78
N ILE A 145 6.25 -10.32 -9.94
CA ILE A 145 6.98 -9.32 -9.15
C ILE A 145 7.64 -8.30 -10.06
N GLN A 146 8.31 -8.73 -11.13
CA GLN A 146 8.95 -7.80 -12.06
C GLN A 146 7.95 -6.83 -12.69
N ILE A 147 6.77 -7.31 -13.09
CA ILE A 147 5.70 -6.48 -13.65
C ILE A 147 5.20 -5.48 -12.60
N ALA A 148 4.90 -5.95 -11.39
CA ALA A 148 4.38 -5.12 -10.32
C ALA A 148 5.39 -4.06 -9.86
N GLN A 149 6.67 -4.41 -9.75
CA GLN A 149 7.75 -3.46 -9.46
C GLN A 149 7.86 -2.40 -10.55
N ARG A 150 7.78 -2.76 -11.83
CA ARG A 150 7.83 -1.76 -12.91
C ARG A 150 6.63 -0.82 -12.85
N LEU A 151 5.44 -1.34 -12.58
CA LEU A 151 4.21 -0.54 -12.43
C LEU A 151 4.32 0.45 -11.26
N CYS A 152 4.79 -0.03 -10.10
CA CYS A 152 4.79 0.75 -8.87
C CYS A 152 6.01 1.66 -8.71
N TYR A 153 7.19 1.13 -9.01
CA TYR A 153 8.45 1.69 -8.52
C TYR A 153 9.15 2.59 -9.54
N THR A 154 8.86 2.45 -10.84
CA THR A 154 9.57 3.21 -11.89
C THR A 154 9.49 4.72 -11.64
N VAL A 155 8.28 5.27 -11.61
CA VAL A 155 8.07 6.72 -11.44
C VAL A 155 8.48 7.18 -10.05
N TYR A 156 8.20 6.36 -9.03
CA TYR A 156 8.57 6.68 -7.65
C TYR A 156 10.08 6.85 -7.49
N PHE A 157 10.88 5.86 -7.90
CA PHE A 157 12.33 5.93 -7.74
C PHE A 157 12.99 6.92 -8.70
N GLN A 158 12.44 7.16 -9.89
CA GLN A 158 12.89 8.27 -10.72
C GLN A 158 12.75 9.61 -9.99
N ARG A 159 11.66 9.82 -9.24
CA ARG A 159 11.45 11.04 -8.48
C ARG A 159 12.37 11.14 -7.26
N VAL A 160 12.58 10.02 -6.56
CA VAL A 160 13.58 9.93 -5.48
C VAL A 160 14.96 10.28 -6.01
N GLN A 161 15.38 9.70 -7.13
CA GLN A 161 16.67 9.97 -7.78
C GLN A 161 16.81 11.45 -8.12
N LYS A 162 15.79 12.05 -8.77
CA LYS A 162 15.78 13.49 -9.10
C LYS A 162 15.91 14.39 -7.88
N SER A 163 15.45 13.94 -6.71
CA SER A 163 15.58 14.70 -5.46
C SER A 163 17.01 14.82 -4.96
N LEU A 164 17.87 13.86 -5.30
CA LEU A 164 19.26 13.86 -4.85
C LEU A 164 20.06 15.01 -5.48
N ASP A 165 19.66 15.45 -6.67
CA ASP A 165 20.29 16.54 -7.41
C ASP A 165 19.55 17.88 -7.24
N ALA A 166 18.44 17.92 -6.52
CA ALA A 166 17.59 19.10 -6.38
C ALA A 166 17.86 19.85 -5.07
N GLN A 167 17.69 21.18 -5.07
CA GLN A 167 17.75 22.01 -3.84
C GLN A 167 16.44 21.96 -3.04
N GLN A 168 15.89 20.76 -2.82
CA GLN A 168 14.67 20.55 -2.04
C GLN A 168 14.70 19.21 -1.31
N SER A 169 13.97 19.10 -0.21
CA SER A 169 13.92 17.84 0.54
C SER A 169 13.17 16.75 -0.24
N LEU A 170 13.57 15.49 -0.06
CA LEU A 170 12.85 14.35 -0.63
C LEU A 170 11.37 14.34 -0.18
N LEU A 171 11.10 14.67 1.09
CA LEU A 171 9.75 14.72 1.62
C LEU A 171 8.88 15.74 0.86
N THR A 172 9.44 16.92 0.56
CA THR A 172 8.77 17.95 -0.26
C THR A 172 8.47 17.41 -1.65
N MET A 173 9.41 16.71 -2.28
CA MET A 173 9.19 16.14 -3.62
C MET A 173 8.13 15.04 -3.65
N LEU A 174 8.05 14.23 -2.60
CA LEU A 174 7.07 13.15 -2.48
C LEU A 174 5.71 13.65 -1.96
N TRP A 175 5.59 14.92 -1.56
CA TRP A 175 4.35 15.51 -1.09
C TRP A 175 3.31 15.56 -2.20
N ALA A 176 2.07 15.17 -1.90
CA ALA A 176 1.01 14.99 -2.89
C ALA A 176 0.66 16.29 -3.62
N GLN A 177 0.78 17.44 -2.96
CA GLN A 177 0.56 18.73 -3.59
C GLN A 177 1.70 19.12 -4.54
N GLU A 178 2.93 18.66 -4.32
CA GLU A 178 4.05 18.95 -5.23
C GLU A 178 4.17 17.91 -6.34
N TRP A 179 3.79 16.67 -6.05
CA TRP A 179 3.77 15.60 -7.05
C TRP A 179 2.52 15.70 -7.93
N GLY A 180 1.35 15.92 -7.32
CA GLY A 180 0.06 15.98 -8.00
C GLY A 180 -0.12 17.17 -8.95
N LYS A 181 0.57 18.30 -8.73
CA LYS A 181 0.57 19.45 -9.67
C LYS A 181 1.04 19.11 -11.08
N LEU A 182 1.71 17.98 -11.26
CA LEU A 182 2.26 17.56 -12.55
C LEU A 182 1.28 16.69 -13.37
N PHE A 183 0.05 16.42 -12.88
CA PHE A 183 -0.90 15.43 -13.45
C PHE A 183 -2.32 15.97 -13.69
#